data_AF-A0A962UKA0-F1
#
_entry.id   AF-A0A962UKA0-F1
#
_cell.length_a   1.000
_cell.length_b   1.000
_cell.length_c   1.000
_cell.angle_alpha   90.00
_cell.angle_beta   90.00
_cell.angle_gamma   90.00
#
_symmetry.space_group_name_H-M   'P 1'
#
loop_
_entity.id
_entity.type
_entity.pdbx_description
1 polymer ?
#
loop_
_entity_poly.entity_id
_entity_poly.type
_entity_poly.pdbx_seq_one_letter_code
_entity_poly.pdbx_strand_id
1 'polypeptide(L)'
;MAWLCLTLGITLGSWWAYYELGWGGWWFWDPVENASFMPWLVGTALMHSLAVTEKRGAFKAWTVLLAIFAFSLSLLGTFLVRSGVLTSVHAFASDPERGVFILLFLMAVVGSSLALYALRANQIRSSVRFDLLSRETGLLLNNVFLVVAAASILLGTLYPLAVDALNLGKISVGPPYFNSVFIPLTAPLAVLVGIGALARWKRDSFERLWPRLRIAAAIALALGIAYPILLTPQFVWQAAFGMVLAIWVTASTVVVIRERLGPHSNWRSIPRGFWGMVLGHLGIAVFIVGVTLTSIYSSEKDVRLAPGETYEMGGHAFEFISVEATKGPNYTAYRGNLVASKDGMKIAEMHPEKRIYLVQTMPMTEAAIDAGLTRDLFVALGEDLGNGAWSLRIYHKPFVRWLWLGGLLMAIGGGLAATDRRYRSLARRARELDGSAAGAVA
;
A
#
# COMPACT_ATOMS: atom_id res chain seq x y z
N MET A 1 2.05 8.45 -14.35
CA MET A 1 2.80 7.22 -14.71
C MET A 1 3.72 6.76 -13.60
N ALA A 2 4.64 7.58 -13.08
CA ALA A 2 5.53 7.14 -11.99
C ALA A 2 4.80 6.57 -10.75
N TRP A 3 3.79 7.28 -10.23
CA TRP A 3 2.96 6.82 -9.11
C TRP A 3 2.23 5.49 -9.40
N LEU A 4 1.78 5.27 -10.64
CA LEU A 4 1.15 4.02 -11.08
C LEU A 4 2.15 2.86 -11.01
N CYS A 5 3.33 3.02 -11.62
CA CYS A 5 4.35 1.97 -11.64
C CYS A 5 4.83 1.63 -10.22
N LEU A 6 4.97 2.65 -9.35
CA LEU A 6 5.33 2.43 -7.95
C LEU A 6 4.22 1.69 -7.19
N THR A 7 2.95 2.05 -7.40
CA THR A 7 1.81 1.34 -6.80
C THR A 7 1.80 -0.14 -7.19
N LEU A 8 2.00 -0.44 -8.49
CA LEU A 8 2.11 -1.81 -8.98
C LEU A 8 3.33 -2.54 -8.40
N GLY A 9 4.49 -1.88 -8.36
CA GLY A 9 5.72 -2.45 -7.80
C GLY A 9 5.57 -2.85 -6.35
N ILE A 10 5.01 -1.97 -5.51
CA ILE A 10 4.75 -2.26 -4.08
C ILE A 10 3.71 -3.39 -3.95
N THR A 11 2.63 -3.33 -4.73
CA THR A 11 1.55 -4.34 -4.68
C THR A 11 2.06 -5.73 -5.06
N LEU A 12 2.80 -5.83 -6.17
CA LEU A 12 3.37 -7.09 -6.65
C LEU A 12 4.48 -7.58 -5.72
N GLY A 13 5.30 -6.68 -5.17
CA GLY A 13 6.33 -7.04 -4.20
C GLY A 13 5.75 -7.65 -2.92
N SER A 14 4.71 -7.02 -2.35
CA SER A 14 3.98 -7.56 -1.19
C SER A 14 3.31 -8.92 -1.51
N TRP A 15 2.73 -9.06 -2.70
CA TRP A 15 2.12 -10.32 -3.12
C TRP A 15 3.17 -11.42 -3.26
N TRP A 16 4.28 -11.13 -3.91
CA TRP A 16 5.40 -12.06 -4.07
C TRP A 16 5.98 -12.49 -2.72
N ALA A 17 6.22 -11.55 -1.80
CA ALA A 17 6.73 -11.84 -0.47
C ALA A 17 5.80 -12.80 0.31
N TYR A 18 4.48 -12.65 0.16
CA TYR A 18 3.51 -13.55 0.76
C TYR A 18 3.58 -14.97 0.20
N TYR A 19 3.88 -15.14 -1.10
CA TYR A 19 3.96 -16.45 -1.75
C TYR A 19 5.29 -17.16 -1.46
N GLU A 20 6.41 -16.44 -1.53
CA GLU A 20 7.75 -17.05 -1.59
C GLU A 20 8.35 -17.38 -0.22
N LEU A 21 8.05 -16.60 0.81
CA LEU A 21 8.87 -16.61 2.02
C LEU A 21 8.42 -17.66 3.08
N GLY A 22 7.42 -18.50 2.80
CA GLY A 22 6.99 -19.62 3.67
C GLY A 22 6.37 -19.26 5.04
N TRP A 23 6.44 -18.01 5.47
CA TRP A 23 5.95 -17.47 6.75
C TRP A 23 4.66 -16.63 6.65
N GLY A 24 3.99 -16.62 5.50
CA GLY A 24 2.61 -16.15 5.36
C GLY A 24 2.33 -14.68 5.73
N GLY A 25 3.34 -13.80 5.76
CA GLY A 25 3.12 -12.37 5.95
C GLY A 25 3.24 -11.56 4.66
N TRP A 26 2.68 -10.35 4.69
CA TRP A 26 2.50 -9.50 3.50
C TRP A 26 3.17 -8.12 3.64
N TRP A 27 3.57 -7.74 4.86
CA TRP A 27 4.27 -6.50 5.19
C TRP A 27 4.86 -6.59 6.61
N PHE A 28 6.12 -6.16 6.77
CA PHE A 28 6.88 -6.28 8.01
C PHE A 28 7.49 -4.97 8.50
N TRP A 29 7.27 -3.87 7.78
CA TRP A 29 7.92 -2.59 8.03
C TRP A 29 9.44 -2.69 7.97
N ASP A 30 9.95 -3.58 7.12
CA ASP A 30 11.38 -3.73 6.94
C ASP A 30 11.94 -2.54 6.14
N PRO A 31 13.26 -2.28 6.20
CA PRO A 31 13.85 -1.11 5.52
C PRO A 31 13.59 -1.03 4.01
N VAL A 32 13.49 -2.17 3.32
CA VAL A 32 13.27 -2.24 1.86
C VAL A 32 11.83 -1.88 1.51
N GLU A 33 10.87 -2.43 2.26
CA GLU A 33 9.46 -2.07 2.20
C GLU A 33 9.27 -0.57 2.49
N ASN A 34 9.85 -0.08 3.58
CA ASN A 34 9.78 1.34 3.98
C ASN A 34 10.37 2.27 2.91
N ALA A 35 11.52 1.90 2.34
CA ALA A 35 12.19 2.62 1.27
C ALA A 35 11.29 2.81 0.03
N SER A 36 10.47 1.82 -0.30
CA SER A 36 9.50 1.90 -1.40
C SER A 36 8.25 2.71 -1.03
N PHE A 37 7.83 2.66 0.23
CA PHE A 37 6.56 3.25 0.68
C PHE A 37 6.63 4.77 0.88
N MET A 38 7.75 5.29 1.40
CA MET A 38 7.96 6.74 1.59
C MET A 38 7.76 7.57 0.30
N PRO A 39 8.39 7.25 -0.85
CA PRO A 39 8.15 7.99 -2.08
C PRO A 39 6.73 7.81 -2.61
N TRP A 40 6.04 6.70 -2.29
CA TRP A 40 4.63 6.51 -2.64
C TRP A 40 3.71 7.47 -1.86
N LEU A 41 3.95 7.66 -0.56
CA LEU A 41 3.20 8.62 0.27
C LEU A 41 3.39 10.05 -0.23
N VAL A 42 4.64 10.47 -0.45
CA VAL A 42 4.95 11.82 -0.98
C VAL A 42 4.46 11.98 -2.42
N GLY A 43 4.55 10.94 -3.24
CA GLY A 43 3.99 10.91 -4.60
C GLY A 43 2.46 11.04 -4.61
N THR A 44 1.77 10.43 -3.64
CA THR A 44 0.33 10.59 -3.46
C THR A 44 -0.02 12.03 -3.08
N ALA A 45 0.74 12.64 -2.16
CA ALA A 45 0.59 14.06 -1.82
C ALA A 45 0.85 14.96 -3.04
N LEU A 46 1.85 14.62 -3.86
CA LEU A 46 2.17 15.35 -5.09
C LEU A 46 1.00 15.32 -6.09
N MET A 47 0.39 14.15 -6.31
CA MET A 47 -0.76 14.03 -7.21
C MET A 47 -1.94 14.91 -6.77
N HIS A 48 -2.19 15.00 -5.46
CA HIS A 48 -3.23 15.86 -4.90
C HIS A 48 -2.86 17.35 -4.97
N SER A 49 -1.61 17.69 -4.69
CA SER A 49 -1.09 19.06 -4.82
C SER A 49 -1.16 19.56 -6.27
N LEU A 50 -0.83 18.71 -7.25
CA LEU A 50 -0.95 19.01 -8.68
C LEU A 50 -2.39 19.35 -9.07
N ALA A 51 -3.38 18.63 -8.53
CA ALA A 51 -4.79 18.94 -8.79
C ALA A 51 -5.17 20.34 -8.30
N VAL A 52 -4.65 20.78 -7.15
CA VAL A 52 -4.86 22.15 -6.64
C VAL A 52 -4.14 23.17 -7.50
N THR A 53 -2.87 22.91 -7.86
CA THR A 53 -2.07 23.79 -8.71
C THR A 53 -2.72 24.01 -10.07
N GLU A 54 -3.18 22.93 -10.73
CA GLU A 54 -3.86 23.00 -12.03
C GLU A 54 -5.19 23.74 -11.96
N LYS A 55 -5.99 23.52 -10.91
CA LYS A 55 -7.34 24.09 -10.82
C LYS A 55 -7.35 25.52 -10.29
N ARG A 56 -6.44 25.84 -9.37
CA ARG A 56 -6.50 27.07 -8.57
C ARG A 56 -5.26 27.93 -8.66
N GLY A 57 -4.15 27.42 -9.19
CA GLY A 57 -2.86 28.12 -9.15
C GLY A 57 -2.27 28.28 -7.75
N ALA A 58 -2.84 27.60 -6.75
CA ALA A 58 -2.33 27.54 -5.38
C ALA A 58 -1.32 26.39 -5.23
N PHE A 59 -0.53 26.38 -4.16
CA PHE A 59 0.43 25.30 -3.83
C PHE A 59 1.54 25.07 -4.87
N LYS A 60 1.87 26.07 -5.70
CA LYS A 60 2.96 25.94 -6.69
C LYS A 60 4.28 25.54 -6.04
N ALA A 61 4.73 26.30 -5.03
CA ALA A 61 5.97 26.03 -4.31
C ALA A 61 5.95 24.64 -3.64
N TRP A 62 4.85 24.31 -2.96
CA TRP A 62 4.63 23.01 -2.32
C TRP A 62 4.69 21.85 -3.31
N THR A 63 4.08 22.00 -4.48
CA THR A 63 4.08 20.98 -5.54
C THR A 63 5.48 20.70 -6.05
N VAL A 64 6.29 21.75 -6.28
CA VAL A 64 7.69 21.58 -6.69
C VAL A 64 8.49 20.89 -5.59
N LEU A 65 8.31 21.29 -4.33
CA LEU A 65 9.00 20.67 -3.21
C LEU A 65 8.64 19.18 -3.04
N LEU A 66 7.36 18.82 -3.16
CA LEU A 66 6.91 17.43 -3.14
C LEU A 66 7.49 16.61 -4.29
N ALA A 67 7.67 17.20 -5.48
CA ALA A 67 8.31 16.52 -6.60
C ALA A 67 9.79 16.24 -6.33
N ILE A 68 10.50 17.22 -5.76
CA ILE A 68 11.89 17.04 -5.31
C ILE A 68 11.94 15.92 -4.26
N PHE A 69 11.11 15.98 -3.21
CA PHE A 69 11.10 14.98 -2.15
C PHE A 69 10.74 13.57 -2.64
N ALA A 70 9.74 13.41 -3.52
CA ALA A 70 9.39 12.10 -4.07
C ALA A 70 10.57 11.48 -4.83
N PHE A 71 11.29 12.27 -5.61
CA PHE A 71 12.48 11.81 -6.32
C PHE A 71 13.65 11.53 -5.37
N SER A 72 13.93 12.43 -4.43
CA SER A 72 14.97 12.27 -3.41
C SER A 72 14.76 11.01 -2.57
N LEU A 73 13.52 10.73 -2.15
CA LEU A 73 13.18 9.53 -1.39
C LEU A 73 13.34 8.26 -2.22
N SER A 74 13.08 8.30 -3.53
CA SER A 74 13.37 7.18 -4.42
C SER A 74 14.88 6.91 -4.52
N LEU A 75 15.71 7.96 -4.60
CA LEU A 75 17.18 7.80 -4.58
C LEU A 75 17.69 7.30 -3.23
N LEU A 76 17.13 7.83 -2.15
CA LEU A 76 17.44 7.37 -0.79
C LEU A 76 17.09 5.89 -0.62
N GLY A 77 15.94 5.45 -1.13
CA GLY A 77 15.58 4.04 -1.13
C GLY A 77 16.62 3.17 -1.83
N THR A 78 17.10 3.57 -3.01
CA THR A 78 18.19 2.87 -3.71
C THR A 78 19.46 2.80 -2.85
N PHE A 79 19.83 3.88 -2.18
CA PHE A 79 20.96 3.90 -1.25
C PHE A 79 20.76 2.90 -0.11
N LEU A 80 19.61 2.94 0.58
CA LEU A 80 19.33 2.09 1.74
C LEU A 80 19.38 0.60 1.38
N VAL A 81 18.86 0.22 0.22
CA VAL A 81 18.78 -1.19 -0.20
C VAL A 81 20.10 -1.72 -0.78
N ARG A 82 20.96 -0.86 -1.35
CA ARG A 82 22.18 -1.30 -2.06
C ARG A 82 23.49 -1.07 -1.31
N SER A 83 23.51 -0.15 -0.36
CA SER A 83 24.74 0.19 0.40
C SER A 83 25.16 -0.87 1.41
N GLY A 84 24.26 -1.77 1.81
CA GLY A 84 24.50 -2.72 2.91
C GLY A 84 24.48 -2.06 4.29
N VAL A 85 24.04 -0.81 4.38
CA VAL A 85 24.03 -0.03 5.63
C VAL A 85 22.93 -0.48 6.62
N LEU A 86 21.88 -1.12 6.12
CA LEU A 86 20.80 -1.70 6.92
C LEU A 86 20.72 -3.21 6.68
N THR A 87 20.43 -3.96 7.74
CA THR A 87 20.08 -5.37 7.63
C THR A 87 18.61 -5.49 7.20
N SER A 88 18.36 -6.24 6.13
CA SER A 88 17.00 -6.53 5.65
C SER A 88 16.97 -7.93 5.05
N VAL A 89 15.83 -8.61 5.25
CA VAL A 89 15.55 -9.93 4.64
C VAL A 89 15.34 -9.84 3.13
N HIS A 90 15.04 -8.65 2.61
CA HIS A 90 14.83 -8.37 1.19
C HIS A 90 16.06 -7.74 0.53
N ALA A 91 17.19 -7.61 1.24
CA ALA A 91 18.41 -7.07 0.67
C ALA A 91 19.15 -8.15 -0.13
N PHE A 92 19.27 -7.94 -1.44
CA PHE A 92 20.03 -8.80 -2.35
C PHE A 92 21.18 -8.01 -2.98
N ALA A 93 22.39 -8.56 -2.95
CA ALA A 93 23.62 -7.97 -3.52
C ALA A 93 23.97 -6.57 -2.97
N SER A 94 24.46 -6.53 -1.74
CA SER A 94 25.04 -5.34 -1.10
C SER A 94 26.50 -5.13 -1.51
N ASP A 95 26.84 -3.92 -1.93
CA ASP A 95 28.19 -3.53 -2.31
C ASP A 95 28.48 -2.13 -1.73
N PRO A 96 29.31 -2.03 -0.66
CA PRO A 96 29.60 -0.77 0.00
C PRO A 96 30.18 0.30 -0.92
N GLU A 97 30.98 -0.09 -1.93
CA GLU A 97 31.58 0.86 -2.88
C GLU A 97 30.51 1.53 -3.74
N ARG A 98 29.53 0.74 -4.22
CA ARG A 98 28.34 1.28 -4.90
C ARG A 98 27.51 2.17 -3.99
N GLY A 99 27.43 1.82 -2.70
CA GLY A 99 26.77 2.63 -1.68
C GLY A 99 27.33 4.06 -1.61
N VAL A 100 28.66 4.20 -1.60
CA VAL A 100 29.34 5.52 -1.57
C VAL A 100 29.04 6.32 -2.84
N PHE A 101 29.09 5.70 -4.01
CA PHE A 101 28.73 6.37 -5.27
C PHE A 101 27.29 6.90 -5.25
N ILE A 102 26.33 6.08 -4.81
CA ILE A 102 24.93 6.47 -4.71
C ILE A 102 24.76 7.61 -3.69
N LEU A 103 25.49 7.58 -2.57
CA LEU A 103 25.45 8.65 -1.57
C LEU A 103 25.95 9.98 -2.12
N LEU A 104 27.09 10.00 -2.83
CA LEU A 104 27.61 11.20 -3.48
C LEU A 104 26.63 11.73 -4.53
N PHE A 105 26.06 10.85 -5.35
CA PHE A 105 25.04 11.19 -6.33
C PHE A 105 23.79 11.78 -5.67
N LEU A 106 23.33 11.18 -4.58
CA LEU A 106 22.20 11.67 -3.78
C LEU A 106 22.49 13.07 -3.25
N MET A 107 23.66 13.31 -2.64
CA MET A 107 24.03 14.64 -2.15
C MET A 107 24.06 15.68 -3.27
N ALA A 108 24.62 15.34 -4.43
CA ALA A 108 24.69 16.23 -5.57
C ALA A 108 23.29 16.59 -6.10
N VAL A 109 22.42 15.60 -6.33
CA VAL A 109 21.11 15.83 -6.94
C VAL A 109 20.12 16.45 -5.95
N VAL A 110 20.08 15.97 -4.71
CA VAL A 110 19.20 16.53 -3.68
C VAL A 110 19.67 17.92 -3.26
N GLY A 111 20.98 18.10 -3.06
CA GLY A 111 21.56 19.39 -2.70
C GLY A 111 21.34 20.46 -3.78
N SER A 112 21.63 20.14 -5.05
CA SER A 112 21.44 21.09 -6.16
C SER A 112 19.97 21.42 -6.41
N SER A 113 19.06 20.44 -6.33
CA SER A 113 17.62 20.67 -6.53
C SER A 113 17.01 21.53 -5.41
N LEU A 114 17.37 21.29 -4.14
CA LEU A 114 16.93 22.12 -3.02
C LEU A 114 17.55 23.52 -3.05
N ALA A 115 18.83 23.64 -3.42
CA ALA A 115 19.48 24.95 -3.61
C ALA A 115 18.78 25.75 -4.71
N LEU A 116 18.51 25.13 -5.87
CA LEU A 116 17.77 25.78 -6.95
C LEU A 116 16.36 26.19 -6.53
N TYR A 117 15.66 25.32 -5.79
CA TYR A 117 14.35 25.64 -5.22
C TYR A 117 14.41 26.87 -4.32
N ALA A 118 15.39 26.94 -3.41
CA ALA A 118 15.59 28.08 -2.52
C ALA A 118 15.87 29.38 -3.30
N LEU A 119 16.78 29.33 -4.29
CA LEU A 119 17.11 30.46 -5.16
C LEU A 119 15.91 30.97 -5.97
N ARG A 120 15.00 30.07 -6.36
CA ARG A 120 13.82 30.39 -7.17
C ARG A 120 12.55 30.60 -6.34
N ALA A 121 12.59 30.46 -5.02
CA ALA A 121 11.40 30.44 -4.16
C ALA A 121 10.49 31.66 -4.35
N ASN A 122 11.06 32.85 -4.57
CA ASN A 122 10.29 34.09 -4.79
C ASN A 122 9.49 34.10 -6.09
N GLN A 123 9.91 33.34 -7.11
CA GLN A 123 9.25 33.26 -8.41
C GLN A 123 8.05 32.30 -8.41
N ILE A 124 7.94 31.43 -7.40
CA ILE A 124 6.97 30.32 -7.35
C ILE A 124 5.88 30.57 -6.29
N ARG A 125 5.78 31.80 -5.77
CA ARG A 125 4.75 32.18 -4.79
C ARG A 125 3.35 32.13 -5.40
N SER A 126 2.39 31.66 -4.62
CA SER A 126 0.95 31.69 -4.97
C SER A 126 0.18 32.56 -3.98
N SER A 127 -0.60 33.52 -4.47
CA SER A 127 -1.41 34.45 -3.67
C SER A 127 -2.91 34.09 -3.69
N VAL A 128 -3.23 32.80 -3.52
CA VAL A 128 -4.63 32.33 -3.56
C VAL A 128 -5.16 32.19 -2.14
N ARG A 129 -6.29 32.86 -1.86
CA ARG A 129 -7.02 32.75 -0.59
C ARG A 129 -8.12 31.69 -0.67
N PHE A 130 -8.33 30.97 0.42
CA PHE A 130 -9.40 29.98 0.61
C PHE A 130 -9.74 29.89 2.10
N ASP A 131 -10.98 29.50 2.40
CA ASP A 131 -11.50 29.41 3.76
C ASP A 131 -11.08 28.08 4.42
N LEU A 132 -11.14 28.02 5.76
CA LEU A 132 -10.83 26.80 6.52
C LEU A 132 -11.66 25.60 6.07
N LEU A 133 -12.96 25.81 5.81
CA LEU A 133 -13.80 24.79 5.21
C LEU A 133 -13.79 24.94 3.68
N SER A 134 -12.84 24.27 3.04
CA SER A 134 -12.71 24.24 1.58
C SER A 134 -12.02 22.97 1.10
N ARG A 135 -12.14 22.68 -0.20
CA ARG A 135 -11.40 21.59 -0.83
C ARG A 135 -9.89 21.80 -0.76
N GLU A 136 -9.43 23.04 -0.87
CA GLU A 136 -8.02 23.40 -0.72
C GLU A 136 -7.49 23.02 0.66
N THR A 137 -8.21 23.34 1.73
CA THR A 137 -7.80 22.97 3.10
C THR A 137 -7.80 21.46 3.28
N GLY A 138 -8.80 20.74 2.78
CA GLY A 138 -8.82 19.28 2.84
C GLY A 138 -7.62 18.63 2.13
N LEU A 139 -7.26 19.14 0.95
CA LEU A 139 -6.10 18.67 0.19
C LEU A 139 -4.77 19.09 0.83
N LEU A 140 -4.72 20.25 1.50
CA LEU A 140 -3.56 20.65 2.30
C LEU A 140 -3.35 19.72 3.48
N LEU A 141 -4.39 19.46 4.27
CA LEU A 141 -4.35 18.53 5.39
C LEU A 141 -3.92 17.14 4.92
N ASN A 142 -4.49 16.65 3.81
CA ASN A 142 -4.06 15.40 3.18
C ASN A 142 -2.55 15.38 2.93
N ASN A 143 -2.01 16.43 2.31
CA ASN A 143 -0.59 16.49 2.01
C ASN A 143 0.27 16.54 3.28
N VAL A 144 -0.15 17.30 4.30
CA VAL A 144 0.55 17.36 5.58
C VAL A 144 0.59 15.98 6.24
N PHE A 145 -0.54 15.29 6.36
CA PHE A 145 -0.59 13.95 6.95
C PHE A 145 0.27 12.95 6.18
N LEU A 146 0.23 12.96 4.85
CA LEU A 146 1.06 12.05 4.02
C LEU A 146 2.56 12.34 4.16
N VAL A 147 2.96 13.61 4.20
CA VAL A 147 4.38 13.99 4.39
C VAL A 147 4.85 13.67 5.81
N VAL A 148 4.03 13.93 6.82
CA VAL A 148 4.35 13.57 8.21
C VAL A 148 4.46 12.06 8.36
N ALA A 149 3.57 11.27 7.76
CA ALA A 149 3.67 9.81 7.76
C ALA A 149 4.97 9.34 7.09
N ALA A 150 5.33 9.90 5.93
CA ALA A 150 6.59 9.59 5.26
C ALA A 150 7.80 9.97 6.14
N ALA A 151 7.78 11.14 6.80
CA ALA A 151 8.84 11.59 7.68
C ALA A 151 8.97 10.71 8.93
N SER A 152 7.87 10.24 9.51
CA SER A 152 7.87 9.30 10.63
C SER A 152 8.45 7.94 10.24
N ILE A 153 8.10 7.43 9.06
CA ILE A 153 8.69 6.19 8.54
C ILE A 153 10.18 6.36 8.28
N LEU A 154 10.57 7.50 7.68
CA LEU A 154 11.97 7.84 7.46
C LEU A 154 12.75 7.87 8.77
N LEU A 155 12.20 8.53 9.79
CA LEU A 155 12.80 8.60 11.12
C LEU A 155 12.96 7.20 11.71
N GLY A 156 11.90 6.39 11.75
CA GLY A 156 11.97 5.01 12.25
C GLY A 156 12.96 4.13 11.51
N THR A 157 13.12 4.33 10.19
CA THR A 157 14.03 3.57 9.34
C THR A 157 15.49 3.98 9.53
N LEU A 158 15.77 5.28 9.68
CA LEU A 158 17.12 5.81 9.83
C LEU A 158 17.60 5.86 11.29
N TYR A 159 16.69 5.78 12.27
CA TYR A 159 17.04 5.90 13.69
C TYR A 159 18.03 4.81 14.16
N PRO A 160 17.84 3.51 13.82
CA PRO A 160 18.85 2.49 14.10
C PRO A 160 20.23 2.82 13.55
N LEU A 161 20.30 3.37 12.34
CA LEU A 161 21.55 3.75 11.70
C LEU A 161 22.23 4.92 12.42
N ALA A 162 21.45 5.91 12.88
CA ALA A 162 21.98 7.02 13.66
C ALA A 162 22.56 6.55 15.00
N VAL A 163 21.90 5.61 15.68
CA VAL A 163 22.35 5.04 16.96
C VAL A 163 23.63 4.20 16.77
N ASP A 164 23.69 3.38 15.72
CA ASP A 164 24.88 2.59 15.38
C ASP A 164 26.06 3.51 15.02
N ALA A 165 25.84 4.56 14.23
CA ALA A 165 26.88 5.53 13.86
C ALA A 165 27.45 6.32 15.05
N LEU A 166 26.66 6.49 16.12
CA LEU A 166 27.10 7.11 17.37
C LEU A 166 27.76 6.11 18.34
N ASN A 167 27.92 4.84 17.95
CA ASN A 167 28.41 3.74 18.80
C ASN A 167 27.57 3.55 20.08
N LEU A 168 26.27 3.85 20.05
CA LEU A 168 25.35 3.71 21.19
C LEU A 168 24.71 2.31 21.26
N GLY A 169 25.18 1.37 20.45
CA GLY A 169 24.66 0.00 20.34
C GLY A 169 23.76 -0.20 19.12
N LYS A 170 23.25 -1.42 18.96
CA LYS A 170 22.33 -1.78 17.87
C LYS A 170 20.92 -1.91 18.40
N ILE A 171 20.00 -1.18 17.78
CA ILE A 171 18.57 -1.25 18.06
C ILE A 171 17.83 -1.68 16.80
N SER A 172 16.64 -2.26 16.96
CA SER A 172 15.73 -2.54 15.84
C SER A 172 14.40 -1.86 16.09
N VAL A 173 13.85 -1.26 15.04
CA VAL A 173 12.53 -0.63 15.06
C VAL A 173 11.62 -1.48 14.18
N GLY A 174 10.63 -2.12 14.79
CA GLY A 174 9.71 -3.04 14.12
C GLY A 174 8.26 -2.55 14.08
N PRO A 175 7.33 -3.44 13.68
CA PRO A 175 5.90 -3.12 13.51
C PRO A 175 5.23 -2.36 14.67
N PRO A 176 5.55 -2.59 15.97
CA PRO A 176 4.91 -1.84 17.05
C PRO A 176 5.09 -0.32 16.94
N TYR A 177 6.29 0.14 16.60
CA TYR A 177 6.56 1.57 16.39
C TYR A 177 5.76 2.09 15.20
N PHE A 178 5.91 1.46 14.03
CA PHE A 178 5.30 1.96 12.80
C PHE A 178 3.77 1.94 12.88
N ASN A 179 3.16 0.88 13.41
CA ASN A 179 1.71 0.80 13.56
C ASN A 179 1.17 1.87 14.52
N SER A 180 1.87 2.13 15.65
CA SER A 180 1.45 3.14 16.62
C SER A 180 1.46 4.56 16.08
N VAL A 181 2.36 4.86 15.12
CA VAL A 181 2.46 6.18 14.49
C VAL A 181 1.60 6.28 13.23
N PHE A 182 1.59 5.25 12.39
CA PHE A 182 0.95 5.27 11.09
C PHE A 182 -0.58 5.23 11.16
N ILE A 183 -1.16 4.46 12.08
CA ILE A 183 -2.62 4.34 12.23
C ILE A 183 -3.26 5.70 12.60
N PRO A 184 -2.78 6.44 13.63
CA PRO A 184 -3.32 7.75 13.95
C PRO A 184 -3.18 8.80 12.85
N LEU A 185 -2.18 8.68 11.96
CA LEU A 185 -1.99 9.60 10.84
C LEU A 185 -2.89 9.26 9.64
N THR A 186 -3.15 7.97 9.39
CA THR A 186 -3.91 7.52 8.23
C THR A 186 -5.42 7.41 8.46
N ALA A 187 -5.88 7.21 9.68
CA ALA A 187 -7.30 7.23 9.97
C ALA A 187 -7.97 8.57 9.64
N PRO A 188 -7.41 9.74 10.03
CA PRO A 188 -7.91 11.04 9.58
C PRO A 188 -7.88 11.22 8.06
N LEU A 189 -6.89 10.66 7.36
CA LEU A 189 -6.84 10.67 5.89
C LEU A 189 -8.04 9.95 5.28
N ALA A 190 -8.40 8.76 5.78
CA ALA A 190 -9.57 8.04 5.31
C ALA A 190 -10.86 8.87 5.51
N VAL A 191 -10.97 9.59 6.63
CA VAL A 191 -12.08 10.54 6.86
C VAL A 191 -12.06 11.68 5.82
N LEU A 192 -10.89 12.28 5.59
CA LEU A 192 -10.69 13.38 4.64
C LEU A 192 -10.99 13.00 3.19
N VAL A 193 -10.84 11.74 2.78
CA VAL A 193 -11.23 11.29 1.42
C VAL A 193 -12.69 11.63 1.15
N GLY A 194 -13.59 11.33 2.09
CA GLY A 194 -15.01 11.60 1.95
C GLY A 194 -15.35 13.09 2.00
N ILE A 195 -14.79 13.82 2.97
CA ILE A 195 -15.06 15.26 3.13
C ILE A 195 -14.48 16.06 1.96
N GLY A 196 -13.20 15.84 1.64
CA GLY A 196 -12.46 16.59 0.63
C GLY A 196 -13.00 16.38 -0.80
N ALA A 197 -13.47 15.18 -1.13
CA ALA A 197 -14.04 14.90 -2.45
C ALA A 197 -15.36 15.66 -2.71
N LEU A 198 -16.15 15.93 -1.66
CA LEU A 198 -17.42 16.67 -1.74
C LEU A 198 -17.27 18.17 -1.48
N ALA A 199 -16.27 18.59 -0.71
CA ALA A 199 -16.00 20.00 -0.40
C ALA A 199 -15.89 20.86 -1.66
N ARG A 200 -16.40 22.09 -1.62
CA ARG A 200 -16.27 23.06 -2.71
C ARG A 200 -14.91 23.77 -2.66
N TRP A 201 -14.46 24.17 -3.84
CA TRP A 201 -13.31 25.06 -4.01
C TRP A 201 -13.59 26.45 -3.41
N LYS A 202 -12.56 27.15 -2.92
CA LYS A 202 -12.60 28.48 -2.25
C LYS A 202 -13.20 28.44 -0.85
N ARG A 203 -14.47 28.07 -0.78
CA ARG A 203 -15.28 28.12 0.43
C ARG A 203 -16.41 27.10 0.36
N ASP A 204 -16.76 26.57 1.51
CA ASP A 204 -17.89 25.70 1.73
C ASP A 204 -18.47 25.94 3.12
N SER A 205 -19.63 25.36 3.40
CA SER A 205 -20.30 25.49 4.70
C SER A 205 -20.72 24.13 5.25
N PHE A 206 -20.78 24.03 6.58
CA PHE A 206 -21.16 22.79 7.25
C PHE A 206 -22.61 22.41 6.92
N GLU A 207 -23.50 23.40 6.82
CA GLU A 207 -24.93 23.23 6.48
C GLU A 207 -25.10 22.61 5.09
N ARG A 208 -24.16 22.85 4.16
CA ARG A 208 -24.17 22.20 2.84
C ARG A 208 -23.63 20.77 2.91
N LEU A 209 -22.50 20.58 3.59
CA LEU A 209 -21.78 19.30 3.57
C LEU A 209 -22.46 18.23 4.43
N TRP A 210 -22.94 18.59 5.62
CA TRP A 210 -23.46 17.62 6.58
C TRP A 210 -24.67 16.82 6.06
N PRO A 211 -25.69 17.43 5.42
CA PRO A 211 -26.82 16.67 4.87
C PRO A 211 -26.42 15.63 3.80
N ARG A 212 -25.31 15.86 3.10
CA ARG A 212 -24.78 14.97 2.06
C ARG A 212 -24.02 13.79 2.65
N LEU A 213 -23.32 14.02 3.76
CA LEU A 213 -22.44 13.05 4.40
C LEU A 213 -23.09 12.27 5.53
N ARG A 214 -24.12 12.81 6.22
CA ARG A 214 -24.72 12.18 7.42
C ARG A 214 -25.24 10.77 7.18
N ILE A 215 -25.79 10.50 5.99
CA ILE A 215 -26.29 9.16 5.63
C ILE A 215 -25.10 8.21 5.43
N ALA A 216 -24.06 8.66 4.72
CA ALA A 216 -22.83 7.87 4.57
C ALA A 216 -22.15 7.60 5.92
N ALA A 217 -22.12 8.58 6.83
CA ALA A 217 -21.60 8.42 8.19
C ALA A 217 -22.41 7.41 9.00
N ALA A 218 -23.75 7.51 8.97
CA ALA A 218 -24.64 6.57 9.65
C ALA A 218 -24.48 5.14 9.12
N ILE A 219 -24.41 4.97 7.79
CA ILE A 219 -24.15 3.67 7.15
C ILE A 219 -22.78 3.13 7.57
N ALA A 220 -21.75 3.97 7.56
CA ALA A 220 -20.40 3.57 7.95
C ALA A 220 -20.33 3.10 9.41
N LEU A 221 -20.95 3.84 10.33
CA LEU A 221 -21.03 3.45 11.74
C LEU A 221 -21.84 2.16 11.92
N ALA A 222 -23.05 2.09 11.35
CA ALA A 222 -23.94 0.95 11.51
C ALA A 222 -23.33 -0.33 10.93
N LEU A 223 -22.92 -0.31 9.66
CA LEU A 223 -22.37 -1.50 8.99
C LEU A 223 -20.95 -1.82 9.47
N GLY A 224 -20.13 -0.82 9.79
CA GLY A 224 -18.77 -1.02 10.27
C GLY A 224 -18.72 -1.67 11.66
N ILE A 225 -19.67 -1.34 12.53
CA ILE A 225 -19.83 -1.98 13.84
C ILE A 225 -20.55 -3.33 13.72
N ALA A 226 -21.60 -3.42 12.90
CA ALA A 226 -22.36 -4.66 12.73
C ALA A 226 -21.52 -5.78 12.10
N TYR A 227 -20.62 -5.46 11.17
CA TYR A 227 -19.81 -6.46 10.48
C TYR A 227 -19.03 -7.39 11.44
N PRO A 228 -18.16 -6.90 12.35
CA PRO A 228 -17.44 -7.76 13.29
C PRO A 228 -18.33 -8.36 14.40
N ILE A 229 -19.57 -7.90 14.57
CA ILE A 229 -20.52 -8.53 15.51
C ILE A 229 -21.16 -9.76 14.84
N LEU A 230 -21.50 -9.65 13.56
CA LEU A 230 -22.32 -10.63 12.86
C LEU A 230 -21.52 -11.65 12.05
N LEU A 231 -20.33 -11.28 11.55
CA LEU A 231 -19.60 -12.03 10.53
C LEU A 231 -18.19 -12.46 10.93
N THR A 232 -17.75 -12.18 12.16
CA THR A 232 -16.43 -12.60 12.64
C THR A 232 -16.54 -13.38 13.96
N PRO A 233 -15.54 -14.23 14.30
CA PRO A 233 -15.63 -15.11 15.47
C PRO A 233 -15.68 -14.36 16.81
N GLN A 234 -15.07 -13.17 16.85
CA GLN A 234 -14.97 -12.35 18.04
C GLN A 234 -15.01 -10.87 17.68
N PHE A 235 -15.76 -10.10 18.47
CA PHE A 235 -15.82 -8.66 18.29
C PHE A 235 -14.52 -8.00 18.77
N VAL A 236 -13.90 -7.20 17.89
CA VAL A 236 -12.66 -6.46 18.18
C VAL A 236 -12.85 -5.01 17.75
N TRP A 237 -12.59 -4.05 18.65
CA TRP A 237 -12.80 -2.63 18.38
C TRP A 237 -11.96 -2.10 17.22
N GLN A 238 -10.73 -2.57 17.07
CA GLN A 238 -9.85 -2.23 15.96
C GLN A 238 -10.44 -2.67 14.61
N ALA A 239 -11.12 -3.82 14.58
CA ALA A 239 -11.78 -4.32 13.37
C ALA A 239 -13.00 -3.46 13.03
N ALA A 240 -13.83 -3.15 14.02
CA ALA A 240 -14.95 -2.23 13.83
C ALA A 240 -14.47 -0.87 13.31
N PHE A 241 -13.41 -0.31 13.90
CA PHE A 241 -12.83 0.95 13.49
C PHE A 241 -12.35 0.94 12.03
N GLY A 242 -11.55 -0.06 11.63
CA GLY A 242 -11.10 -0.20 10.25
C GLY A 242 -12.25 -0.38 9.25
N MET A 243 -13.27 -1.17 9.62
CA MET A 243 -14.46 -1.38 8.79
C MET A 243 -15.30 -0.10 8.65
N VAL A 244 -15.48 0.67 9.74
CA VAL A 244 -16.12 2.00 9.68
C VAL A 244 -15.40 2.90 8.68
N LEU A 245 -14.06 2.94 8.70
CA LEU A 245 -13.28 3.76 7.77
C LEU A 245 -13.42 3.28 6.31
N ALA A 246 -13.34 1.98 6.06
CA ALA A 246 -13.51 1.43 4.71
C ALA A 246 -14.91 1.72 4.13
N ILE A 247 -15.96 1.54 4.94
CA ILE A 247 -17.34 1.79 4.54
C ILE A 247 -17.59 3.30 4.40
N TRP A 248 -16.97 4.13 5.24
CA TRP A 248 -17.00 5.59 5.09
C TRP A 248 -16.44 6.02 3.74
N VAL A 249 -15.25 5.54 3.36
CA VAL A 249 -14.62 5.87 2.07
C VAL A 249 -15.52 5.40 0.92
N THR A 250 -16.06 4.20 1.01
CA THR A 250 -16.97 3.63 0.00
C THR A 250 -18.25 4.46 -0.14
N ALA A 251 -18.97 4.67 0.96
CA ALA A 251 -20.25 5.36 0.98
C ALA A 251 -20.12 6.84 0.58
N SER A 252 -19.08 7.54 1.04
CA SER A 252 -18.82 8.92 0.62
C SER A 252 -18.44 9.00 -0.87
N THR A 253 -17.70 8.04 -1.40
CA THR A 253 -17.42 7.95 -2.85
C THR A 253 -18.69 7.70 -3.67
N VAL A 254 -19.61 6.87 -3.17
CA VAL A 254 -20.94 6.68 -3.80
C VAL A 254 -21.73 7.99 -3.82
N VAL A 255 -21.69 8.78 -2.75
CA VAL A 255 -22.31 10.11 -2.72
C VAL A 255 -21.68 11.03 -3.78
N VAL A 256 -20.35 11.04 -3.92
CA VAL A 256 -19.63 11.80 -4.95
C VAL A 256 -20.07 11.40 -6.36
N ILE A 257 -20.20 10.10 -6.63
CA ILE A 257 -20.69 9.57 -7.92
C ILE A 257 -22.12 10.05 -8.18
N ARG A 258 -23.01 9.92 -7.20
CA ARG A 258 -24.41 10.33 -7.31
C ARG A 258 -24.55 11.82 -7.61
N GLU A 259 -23.78 12.67 -6.91
CA GLU A 259 -23.78 14.12 -7.17
C GLU A 259 -23.22 14.47 -8.54
N ARG A 260 -22.26 13.68 -9.04
CA ARG A 260 -21.65 13.92 -10.36
C ARG A 260 -22.55 13.50 -11.52
N LEU A 261 -23.28 12.38 -11.37
CA LEU A 261 -24.19 11.89 -12.39
C LEU A 261 -25.46 12.76 -12.48
N GLY A 262 -26.02 13.20 -11.34
CA GLY A 262 -27.29 13.93 -11.36
C GLY A 262 -28.42 13.18 -12.10
N PRO A 263 -29.59 13.81 -12.31
CA PRO A 263 -30.73 13.11 -12.94
C PRO A 263 -30.63 13.01 -14.47
N HIS A 264 -29.75 13.80 -15.12
CA HIS A 264 -29.73 13.96 -16.58
C HIS A 264 -28.36 13.75 -17.22
N SER A 265 -27.31 13.39 -16.47
CA SER A 265 -25.97 13.25 -17.05
C SER A 265 -25.69 11.81 -17.48
N ASN A 266 -25.21 11.64 -18.72
CA ASN A 266 -24.69 10.38 -19.20
C ASN A 266 -23.31 10.13 -18.57
N TRP A 267 -23.12 8.96 -17.94
CA TRP A 267 -21.85 8.56 -17.32
C TRP A 267 -20.66 8.61 -18.28
N ARG A 268 -20.91 8.42 -19.60
CA ARG A 268 -19.89 8.51 -20.66
C ARG A 268 -19.38 9.94 -20.90
N SER A 269 -20.12 10.96 -20.46
CA SER A 269 -19.72 12.37 -20.57
C SER A 269 -18.74 12.80 -19.46
N ILE A 270 -18.63 12.00 -18.39
CA ILE A 270 -17.77 12.31 -17.24
C ILE A 270 -16.29 12.08 -17.60
N PRO A 271 -15.39 13.03 -17.30
CA PRO A 271 -13.96 12.88 -17.58
C PRO A 271 -13.35 11.64 -16.95
N ARG A 272 -12.40 11.00 -17.64
CA ARG A 272 -11.71 9.79 -17.15
C ARG A 272 -10.97 10.04 -15.84
N GLY A 273 -10.46 11.23 -15.60
CA GLY A 273 -9.81 11.64 -14.35
C GLY A 273 -10.74 11.60 -13.15
N PHE A 274 -12.05 11.80 -13.33
CA PHE A 274 -13.03 11.60 -12.26
C PHE A 274 -13.16 10.12 -11.91
N TRP A 275 -13.32 9.25 -12.91
CA TRP A 275 -13.38 7.81 -12.70
C TRP A 275 -12.06 7.25 -12.15
N GLY A 276 -10.93 7.84 -12.55
CA GLY A 276 -9.61 7.50 -11.99
C GLY A 276 -9.51 7.81 -10.50
N MET A 277 -10.04 8.97 -10.07
CA MET A 277 -10.15 9.33 -8.65
C MET A 277 -11.11 8.40 -7.89
N VAL A 278 -12.27 8.06 -8.48
CA VAL A 278 -13.22 7.10 -7.90
C VAL A 278 -12.57 5.74 -7.67
N LEU A 279 -11.93 5.17 -8.69
CA LEU A 279 -11.25 3.87 -8.58
C LEU A 279 -10.08 3.91 -7.59
N GLY A 280 -9.34 5.02 -7.54
CA GLY A 280 -8.30 5.26 -6.55
C GLY A 280 -8.84 5.18 -5.11
N HIS A 281 -9.89 5.93 -4.80
CA HIS A 281 -10.47 5.95 -3.46
C HIS A 281 -11.19 4.65 -3.09
N LEU A 282 -11.89 4.00 -4.04
CA LEU A 282 -12.47 2.66 -3.79
C LEU A 282 -11.37 1.62 -3.57
N GLY A 283 -10.23 1.73 -4.26
CA GLY A 283 -9.06 0.90 -4.01
C GLY A 283 -8.52 1.05 -2.59
N ILE A 284 -8.48 2.28 -2.06
CA ILE A 284 -8.14 2.54 -0.64
C ILE A 284 -9.14 1.83 0.29
N ALA A 285 -10.45 1.91 0.02
CA ALA A 285 -11.45 1.24 0.85
C ALA A 285 -11.25 -0.28 0.89
N VAL A 286 -11.04 -0.90 -0.28
CA VAL A 286 -10.77 -2.35 -0.40
C VAL A 286 -9.48 -2.73 0.31
N PHE A 287 -8.44 -1.92 0.18
CA PHE A 287 -7.17 -2.11 0.90
C PHE A 287 -7.35 -2.06 2.43
N ILE A 288 -8.11 -1.08 2.95
CA ILE A 288 -8.40 -0.96 4.38
C ILE A 288 -9.12 -2.21 4.91
N VAL A 289 -10.09 -2.76 4.17
CA VAL A 289 -10.75 -4.03 4.56
C VAL A 289 -9.72 -5.15 4.65
N GLY A 290 -8.89 -5.32 3.61
CA GLY A 290 -7.84 -6.34 3.57
C GLY A 290 -6.90 -6.25 4.77
N VAL A 291 -6.27 -5.09 4.97
CA VAL A 291 -5.31 -4.85 6.06
C VAL A 291 -5.98 -5.07 7.42
N THR A 292 -7.19 -4.56 7.63
CA THR A 292 -7.88 -4.64 8.92
C THR A 292 -8.22 -6.09 9.27
N LEU A 293 -8.91 -6.79 8.36
CA LEU A 293 -9.42 -8.13 8.65
C LEU A 293 -8.30 -9.17 8.67
N THR A 294 -7.32 -9.08 7.77
CA THR A 294 -6.17 -10.00 7.79
C THR A 294 -5.32 -9.79 9.04
N SER A 295 -5.07 -8.55 9.47
CA SER A 295 -4.20 -8.29 10.63
C SER A 295 -4.83 -8.73 11.94
N ILE A 296 -6.16 -8.69 12.04
CA ILE A 296 -6.88 -8.94 13.31
C ILE A 296 -7.36 -10.38 13.41
N TYR A 297 -7.81 -10.97 12.30
CA TYR A 297 -8.48 -12.28 12.30
C TYR A 297 -7.67 -13.39 11.63
N SER A 298 -6.41 -13.13 11.27
CA SER A 298 -5.50 -14.22 10.89
C SER A 298 -5.24 -15.13 12.09
N SER A 299 -5.27 -16.45 11.83
CA SER A 299 -4.79 -17.45 12.78
C SER A 299 -3.62 -18.22 12.19
N GLU A 300 -2.65 -18.52 13.03
CA GLU A 300 -1.40 -19.20 12.68
C GLU A 300 -1.08 -20.25 13.74
N LYS A 301 -0.63 -21.43 13.30
CA LYS A 301 -0.10 -22.44 14.20
C LYS A 301 1.03 -23.23 13.55
N ASP A 302 2.12 -23.39 14.31
CA ASP A 302 3.13 -24.42 14.09
C ASP A 302 2.68 -25.71 14.81
N VAL A 303 2.48 -26.78 14.05
CA VAL A 303 2.02 -28.08 14.55
C VAL A 303 2.93 -29.21 14.09
N ARG A 304 3.06 -30.24 14.92
CA ARG A 304 3.65 -31.52 14.53
C ARG A 304 2.51 -32.45 14.11
N LEU A 305 2.54 -32.95 12.87
CA LEU A 305 1.59 -33.97 12.42
C LEU A 305 2.32 -35.19 11.84
N ALA A 306 1.82 -36.38 12.19
CA ALA A 306 2.13 -37.65 11.56
C ALA A 306 1.05 -38.03 10.53
N PRO A 307 1.36 -38.88 9.53
CA PRO A 307 0.40 -39.34 8.53
C PRO A 307 -0.92 -39.83 9.14
N GLY A 308 -2.04 -39.34 8.65
CA GLY A 308 -3.39 -39.60 9.15
C GLY A 308 -3.85 -38.70 10.30
N GLU A 309 -2.95 -37.89 10.88
CA GLU A 309 -3.35 -36.90 11.90
C GLU A 309 -3.95 -35.65 11.25
N THR A 310 -4.88 -35.02 11.96
CA THR A 310 -5.61 -33.83 11.51
C THR A 310 -5.45 -32.70 12.51
N TYR A 311 -5.33 -31.48 12.02
CA TYR A 311 -5.38 -30.27 12.84
C TYR A 311 -6.54 -29.35 12.40
N GLU A 312 -7.31 -28.87 13.36
CA GLU A 312 -8.42 -27.94 13.11
C GLU A 312 -8.02 -26.49 13.39
N MET A 313 -8.28 -25.60 12.43
CA MET A 313 -8.06 -24.17 12.61
C MET A 313 -8.98 -23.33 11.71
N GLY A 314 -9.57 -22.29 12.28
CA GLY A 314 -10.41 -21.34 11.53
C GLY A 314 -11.64 -22.00 10.89
N GLY A 315 -12.18 -23.06 11.51
CA GLY A 315 -13.29 -23.85 10.97
C GLY A 315 -12.92 -24.74 9.78
N HIS A 316 -11.62 -25.02 9.57
CA HIS A 316 -11.12 -25.93 8.56
C HIS A 316 -10.29 -27.03 9.23
N ALA A 317 -10.39 -28.25 8.73
CA ALA A 317 -9.59 -29.39 9.16
C ALA A 317 -8.51 -29.68 8.11
N PHE A 318 -7.26 -29.80 8.57
CA PHE A 318 -6.08 -30.07 7.75
C PHE A 318 -5.57 -31.47 8.09
N GLU A 319 -5.86 -32.43 7.22
CA GLU A 319 -5.38 -33.80 7.35
C GLU A 319 -4.01 -33.92 6.66
N PHE A 320 -3.01 -34.41 7.40
CA PHE A 320 -1.68 -34.67 6.85
C PHE A 320 -1.60 -36.10 6.33
N ILE A 321 -1.41 -36.26 5.02
CA ILE A 321 -1.46 -37.57 4.36
C ILE A 321 -0.07 -38.20 4.33
N SER A 322 0.92 -37.50 3.80
CA SER A 322 2.28 -38.03 3.63
C SER A 322 3.28 -36.93 3.26
N VAL A 323 4.57 -37.28 3.28
CA VAL A 323 5.62 -36.52 2.59
C VAL A 323 6.34 -37.45 1.63
N GLU A 324 6.57 -37.00 0.41
CA GLU A 324 7.32 -37.73 -0.62
C GLU A 324 8.54 -36.93 -1.09
N ALA A 325 9.64 -37.64 -1.37
CA ALA A 325 10.79 -37.03 -2.01
C ALA A 325 10.53 -36.92 -3.53
N THR A 326 10.62 -35.71 -4.06
CA THR A 326 10.41 -35.40 -5.48
C THR A 326 11.65 -34.73 -6.08
N LYS A 327 11.83 -34.87 -7.39
CA LYS A 327 12.93 -34.24 -8.12
C LYS A 327 12.36 -33.25 -9.13
N GLY A 328 12.69 -31.98 -8.96
CA GLY A 328 12.38 -30.90 -9.89
C GLY A 328 13.46 -30.72 -10.96
N PRO A 329 13.29 -29.74 -11.87
CA PRO A 329 14.24 -29.49 -12.96
C PRO A 329 15.64 -29.11 -12.49
N ASN A 330 15.75 -28.36 -11.39
CA ASN A 330 17.00 -27.84 -10.84
C ASN A 330 17.07 -27.93 -9.29
N TYR A 331 16.19 -28.73 -8.68
CA TYR A 331 16.11 -28.92 -7.23
C TYR A 331 15.66 -30.35 -6.88
N THR A 332 15.97 -30.80 -5.66
CA THR A 332 15.27 -31.90 -4.99
C THR A 332 14.32 -31.30 -3.96
N ALA A 333 13.20 -31.96 -3.68
CA ALA A 333 12.22 -31.44 -2.74
C ALA A 333 11.57 -32.54 -1.89
N TYR A 334 11.18 -32.17 -0.68
CA TYR A 334 10.19 -32.92 0.09
C TYR A 334 8.84 -32.25 -0.14
N ARG A 335 7.88 -32.98 -0.71
CA ARG A 335 6.52 -32.51 -0.95
C ARG A 335 5.60 -33.12 0.09
N GLY A 336 4.99 -32.27 0.91
CA GLY A 336 3.90 -32.67 1.80
C GLY A 336 2.60 -32.83 1.01
N ASN A 337 1.77 -33.78 1.40
CA ASN A 337 0.43 -33.98 0.86
C ASN A 337 -0.56 -33.75 2.01
N LEU A 338 -1.41 -32.74 1.86
CA LEU A 338 -2.44 -32.42 2.83
C LEU A 338 -3.80 -32.30 2.15
N VAL A 339 -4.85 -32.61 2.91
CA VAL A 339 -6.22 -32.35 2.50
C VAL A 339 -6.83 -31.34 3.47
N ALA A 340 -7.27 -30.21 2.92
CA ALA A 340 -8.08 -29.27 3.66
C ALA A 340 -9.56 -29.60 3.44
N SER A 341 -10.32 -29.64 4.53
CA SER A 341 -11.77 -29.87 4.52
C SER A 341 -12.48 -28.85 5.41
N LYS A 342 -13.77 -28.62 5.13
CA LYS A 342 -14.66 -27.80 5.93
C LYS A 342 -16.02 -28.48 6.01
N ASP A 343 -16.57 -28.60 7.22
CA ASP A 343 -17.85 -29.26 7.47
C ASP A 343 -17.89 -30.70 6.87
N GLY A 344 -16.77 -31.41 6.94
CA GLY A 344 -16.59 -32.76 6.38
C GLY A 344 -16.44 -32.82 4.85
N MET A 345 -16.58 -31.70 4.14
CA MET A 345 -16.36 -31.64 2.70
C MET A 345 -14.94 -31.20 2.38
N LYS A 346 -14.26 -31.97 1.53
CA LYS A 346 -12.95 -31.61 0.98
C LYS A 346 -13.06 -30.34 0.14
N ILE A 347 -12.21 -29.36 0.45
CA ILE A 347 -12.17 -28.07 -0.24
C ILE A 347 -10.91 -27.90 -1.09
N ALA A 348 -9.77 -28.48 -0.69
CA ALA A 348 -8.51 -28.37 -1.41
C ALA A 348 -7.56 -29.53 -1.08
N GLU A 349 -6.74 -29.91 -2.06
CA GLU A 349 -5.50 -30.64 -1.84
C GLU A 349 -4.35 -29.63 -1.81
N MET A 350 -3.45 -29.77 -0.84
CA MET A 350 -2.38 -28.80 -0.60
C MET A 350 -1.03 -29.52 -0.61
N HIS A 351 -0.13 -29.03 -1.47
CA HIS A 351 1.18 -29.65 -1.72
C HIS A 351 2.35 -28.72 -1.38
N PRO A 352 2.59 -28.40 -0.10
CA PRO A 352 3.73 -27.56 0.27
C PRO A 352 5.04 -28.31 0.03
N GLU A 353 6.09 -27.58 -0.36
CA GLU A 353 7.39 -28.18 -0.65
C GLU A 353 8.50 -27.54 0.16
N LYS A 354 9.49 -28.35 0.51
CA LYS A 354 10.79 -27.89 0.97
C LYS A 354 11.84 -28.26 -0.07
N ARG A 355 12.32 -27.27 -0.81
CA ARG A 355 13.22 -27.41 -1.97
C ARG A 355 14.67 -27.17 -1.59
N ILE A 356 15.56 -27.98 -2.15
CA ILE A 356 17.01 -27.83 -2.06
C ILE A 356 17.53 -27.69 -3.49
N TYR A 357 18.02 -26.50 -3.84
CA TYR A 357 18.53 -26.21 -5.18
C TYR A 357 19.98 -26.66 -5.32
N LEU A 358 20.36 -27.13 -6.51
CA LEU A 358 21.69 -27.74 -6.74
C LEU A 358 22.89 -26.82 -6.44
N VAL A 359 22.70 -25.50 -6.49
CA VAL A 359 23.76 -24.49 -6.32
C VAL A 359 23.66 -23.77 -4.95
N GLN A 360 22.57 -23.97 -4.20
CA GLN A 360 22.31 -23.32 -2.92
C GLN A 360 22.20 -24.35 -1.80
N THR A 361 22.90 -24.15 -0.69
CA THR A 361 22.93 -25.08 0.43
C THR A 361 21.78 -24.92 1.42
N MET A 362 21.08 -23.77 1.42
CA MET A 362 19.94 -23.54 2.31
C MET A 362 18.63 -24.00 1.66
N PRO A 363 17.83 -24.85 2.34
CA PRO A 363 16.50 -25.21 1.87
C PRO A 363 15.57 -24.00 1.78
N MET A 364 14.77 -23.94 0.72
CA MET A 364 13.72 -22.94 0.49
C MET A 364 12.35 -23.60 0.68
N THR A 365 11.38 -22.84 1.19
CA THR A 365 10.02 -23.36 1.40
C THR A 365 9.09 -22.80 0.34
N GLU A 366 8.44 -23.67 -0.42
CA GLU A 366 7.31 -23.31 -1.29
C GLU A 366 6.01 -23.61 -0.51
N ALA A 367 5.23 -22.58 -0.24
CA ALA A 367 3.96 -22.76 0.46
C ALA A 367 2.87 -23.30 -0.47
N ALA A 368 2.00 -24.16 0.06
CA ALA A 368 0.72 -24.44 -0.59
C ALA A 368 -0.31 -23.40 -0.15
N ILE A 369 -0.98 -22.78 -1.11
CA ILE A 369 -1.98 -21.76 -0.87
C ILE A 369 -3.28 -22.13 -1.58
N ASP A 370 -4.32 -22.46 -0.81
CA ASP A 370 -5.68 -22.54 -1.33
C ASP A 370 -6.30 -21.16 -1.25
N ALA A 371 -6.35 -20.51 -2.40
CA ALA A 371 -6.47 -19.07 -2.46
C ALA A 371 -7.87 -18.63 -2.88
N GLY A 372 -8.50 -17.75 -2.10
CA GLY A 372 -9.91 -17.39 -2.22
C GLY A 372 -10.18 -15.90 -2.11
N LEU A 373 -11.35 -15.45 -2.56
CA LEU A 373 -11.68 -14.02 -2.51
C LEU A 373 -11.83 -13.50 -1.06
N THR A 374 -12.31 -14.33 -0.14
CA THR A 374 -12.58 -13.95 1.26
C THR A 374 -11.59 -14.53 2.26
N ARG A 375 -10.81 -15.55 1.87
CA ARG A 375 -9.78 -16.16 2.72
C ARG A 375 -8.77 -16.96 1.90
N ASP A 376 -7.54 -17.00 2.38
CA ASP A 376 -6.52 -17.94 1.92
C ASP A 376 -6.25 -18.97 3.05
N LEU A 377 -6.14 -20.25 2.69
CA LEU A 377 -5.47 -21.23 3.54
C LEU A 377 -4.05 -21.36 3.05
N PHE A 378 -3.11 -21.33 3.97
CA PHE A 378 -1.69 -21.37 3.65
C PHE A 378 -1.05 -22.44 4.51
N VAL A 379 -0.28 -23.33 3.89
CA VAL A 379 0.50 -24.35 4.59
C VAL A 379 1.93 -24.29 4.11
N ALA A 380 2.86 -24.28 5.05
CA ALA A 380 4.29 -24.42 4.78
C ALA A 380 4.84 -25.66 5.50
N LEU A 381 5.70 -26.40 4.80
CA LEU A 381 6.37 -27.59 5.34
C LEU A 381 7.63 -27.17 6.10
N GLY A 382 7.72 -27.54 7.37
CA GLY A 382 8.83 -27.26 8.26
C GLY A 382 9.93 -28.32 8.22
N GLU A 383 10.40 -28.75 9.39
CA GLU A 383 11.42 -29.81 9.52
C GLU A 383 10.80 -31.20 9.67
N ASP A 384 11.57 -32.22 9.25
CA ASP A 384 11.32 -33.60 9.63
C ASP A 384 11.58 -33.76 11.13
N LEU A 385 10.60 -34.31 11.86
CA LEU A 385 10.66 -34.53 13.30
C LEU A 385 10.88 -36.01 13.65
N GLY A 386 11.12 -36.85 12.65
CA GLY A 386 11.32 -38.29 12.79
C GLY A 386 10.02 -39.08 12.90
N ASN A 387 10.13 -40.41 12.72
CA ASN A 387 9.00 -41.35 12.75
C ASN A 387 7.85 -40.97 11.79
N GLY A 388 8.17 -40.36 10.66
CA GLY A 388 7.22 -39.91 9.65
C GLY A 388 6.48 -38.61 10.00
N ALA A 389 6.72 -38.01 11.17
CA ALA A 389 6.08 -36.77 11.59
C ALA A 389 6.86 -35.53 11.10
N TRP A 390 6.13 -34.50 10.70
CA TRP A 390 6.71 -33.25 10.21
C TRP A 390 6.15 -32.05 10.96
N SER A 391 6.98 -31.01 11.06
CA SER A 391 6.50 -29.69 11.46
C SER A 391 5.77 -29.05 10.28
N LEU A 392 4.59 -28.50 10.52
CA LEU A 392 3.77 -27.81 9.54
C LEU A 392 3.34 -26.48 10.11
N ARG A 393 3.48 -25.43 9.30
CA ARG A 393 2.95 -24.12 9.63
C ARG A 393 1.68 -23.87 8.84
N ILE A 394 0.56 -23.74 9.55
CA ILE A 394 -0.76 -23.60 8.96
C ILE A 394 -1.26 -22.19 9.27
N TYR A 395 -1.82 -21.51 8.26
CA TYR A 395 -2.49 -20.23 8.42
C TYR A 395 -3.88 -20.22 7.78
N HIS A 396 -4.77 -19.46 8.40
CA HIS A 396 -6.02 -19.01 7.82
C HIS A 396 -5.97 -17.48 7.78
N LYS A 397 -6.01 -16.91 6.57
CA LYS A 397 -5.80 -15.47 6.32
C LYS A 397 -7.06 -14.85 5.71
N PRO A 398 -7.97 -14.25 6.51
CA PRO A 398 -9.16 -13.59 5.98
C PRO A 398 -8.80 -12.38 5.10
N PHE A 399 -9.41 -12.29 3.92
CA PHE A 399 -9.36 -11.13 3.03
C PHE A 399 -7.95 -10.64 2.63
N VAL A 400 -6.90 -11.47 2.77
CA VAL A 400 -5.52 -11.06 2.43
C VAL A 400 -5.39 -10.61 0.96
N ARG A 401 -6.16 -11.22 0.05
CA ARG A 401 -6.18 -10.81 -1.36
C ARG A 401 -6.73 -9.42 -1.61
N TRP A 402 -7.49 -8.85 -0.68
CA TRP A 402 -8.04 -7.50 -0.80
C TRP A 402 -6.96 -6.42 -0.68
N LEU A 403 -5.82 -6.73 -0.06
CA LEU A 403 -4.67 -5.83 -0.07
C LEU A 403 -4.21 -5.57 -1.51
N TRP A 404 -4.01 -6.64 -2.27
CA TRP A 404 -3.53 -6.52 -3.66
C TRP A 404 -4.63 -6.07 -4.61
N LEU A 405 -5.88 -6.46 -4.39
CA LEU A 405 -7.01 -5.94 -5.15
C LEU A 405 -7.16 -4.42 -4.97
N GLY A 406 -7.02 -3.91 -3.75
CA GLY A 406 -7.01 -2.47 -3.47
C GLY A 406 -5.88 -1.75 -4.20
N GLY A 407 -4.66 -2.31 -4.15
CA GLY A 407 -3.50 -1.85 -4.92
C GLY A 407 -3.75 -1.80 -6.43
N LEU A 408 -4.33 -2.86 -6.98
CA LEU A 408 -4.69 -2.97 -8.40
C LEU A 408 -5.75 -1.95 -8.80
N LEU A 409 -6.80 -1.75 -8.00
CA LEU A 409 -7.83 -0.73 -8.26
C LEU A 409 -7.24 0.68 -8.26
N MET A 410 -6.35 0.98 -7.30
CA MET A 410 -5.60 2.24 -7.27
C MET A 410 -4.76 2.43 -8.53
N ALA A 411 -4.06 1.39 -8.98
CA ALA A 411 -3.29 1.41 -10.20
C ALA A 411 -4.19 1.65 -11.43
N ILE A 412 -5.28 0.90 -11.59
CA ILE A 412 -6.24 1.11 -12.70
C ILE A 412 -6.77 2.55 -12.68
N GLY A 413 -7.08 3.10 -11.49
CA GLY A 413 -7.49 4.49 -11.32
C GLY A 413 -6.43 5.49 -11.81
N GLY A 414 -5.17 5.27 -11.44
CA GLY A 414 -4.03 6.07 -11.91
C GLY A 414 -3.83 6.00 -13.43
N GLY A 415 -3.96 4.80 -14.02
CA GLY A 415 -3.90 4.60 -15.47
C GLY A 415 -5.03 5.32 -16.19
N LEU A 416 -6.27 5.21 -15.68
CA LEU A 416 -7.43 5.88 -16.24
C LEU A 416 -7.29 7.41 -16.21
N ALA A 417 -6.82 7.97 -15.08
CA ALA A 417 -6.55 9.40 -14.93
C ALA A 417 -5.44 9.89 -15.88
N ALA A 418 -4.42 9.08 -16.14
CA ALA A 418 -3.35 9.43 -17.07
C ALA A 418 -3.83 9.52 -18.54
N THR A 419 -4.89 8.80 -18.90
CA THR A 419 -5.48 8.84 -20.26
C THR A 419 -6.56 9.92 -20.44
N ASP A 420 -6.72 10.83 -19.47
CA ASP A 420 -7.72 11.90 -19.55
C ASP A 420 -7.45 12.86 -20.74
N ARG A 421 -8.53 13.32 -21.39
CA ARG A 421 -8.47 14.27 -22.51
C ARG A 421 -7.75 15.57 -22.15
N ARG A 422 -7.79 16.01 -20.88
CA ARG A 422 -7.13 17.24 -20.41
C ARG A 422 -5.64 17.28 -20.76
N TYR A 423 -4.94 16.14 -20.64
CA TYR A 423 -3.51 16.08 -20.90
C TYR A 423 -3.21 16.17 -22.40
N ARG A 424 -4.09 15.62 -23.25
CA ARG A 424 -4.00 15.79 -24.71
C ARG A 424 -4.25 17.24 -25.13
N SER A 425 -5.22 17.93 -24.53
CA SER A 425 -5.47 19.34 -24.84
C SER A 425 -4.33 20.25 -24.39
N LEU A 426 -3.72 19.98 -23.23
CA LEU A 426 -2.56 20.72 -22.75
C LEU A 426 -1.34 20.51 -23.64
N ALA A 427 -1.07 19.26 -24.05
CA ALA A 427 0.02 18.94 -24.97
C ALA A 427 -0.16 19.60 -26.34
N ARG A 428 -1.40 19.69 -26.85
CA ARG A 428 -1.70 20.43 -28.09
C ARG A 428 -1.41 21.92 -27.93
N ARG A 429 -1.91 22.56 -26.87
CA ARG A 429 -1.65 23.98 -26.59
C ARG A 429 -0.17 24.30 -26.43
N ALA A 430 0.59 23.44 -25.76
CA ALA A 430 2.04 23.62 -25.65
C ALA A 430 2.74 23.60 -27.02
N ARG A 431 2.37 22.65 -27.89
CA ARG A 431 2.90 22.59 -29.27
C ARG A 431 2.50 23.80 -30.11
N GLU A 432 1.28 24.31 -29.94
CA GLU A 432 0.82 25.52 -30.63
C GLU A 432 1.63 26.76 -30.19
N LEU A 433 1.95 26.87 -28.89
CA LEU A 433 2.79 27.94 -28.36
C LEU A 433 4.24 27.85 -28.87
N ASP A 434 4.85 26.65 -28.83
CA ASP A 434 6.20 26.43 -29.35
C ASP A 434 6.27 26.68 -30.87
N GLY A 435 5.25 26.26 -31.62
CA GLY A 435 5.14 26.52 -33.06
C GLY A 435 4.96 28.00 -33.39
N SER A 436 4.20 28.74 -32.58
CA SER A 436 4.04 30.19 -32.75
C SER A 436 5.32 30.97 -32.42
N ALA A 437 6.11 30.50 -31.44
CA ALA A 437 7.40 31.09 -31.11
C ALA A 437 8.45 30.82 -32.21
N ALA A 438 8.42 29.65 -32.85
CA ALA A 438 9.30 29.35 -33.99
C ALA A 438 8.93 30.15 -35.25
N GLY A 439 7.63 30.40 -35.49
CA GLY A 439 7.15 31.19 -36.63
C GLY A 439 7.29 32.71 -36.49
N ALA A 440 7.59 33.23 -35.30
CA ALA A 440 7.84 34.66 -35.06
C ALA A 440 9.32 35.04 -35.11
N VAL A 441 10.22 34.06 -35.25
CA VAL A 441 11.69 34.23 -35.34
C VAL A 441 12.20 33.96 -36.77
N ALA A 442 11.33 33.49 -37.66
CA ALA A 442 11.55 33.41 -39.11
C ALA A 442 10.86 34.59 -39.80
#